data_AF-A0A1C5V0L4-F1
#
_entry.id   AF-A0A1C5V0L4-F1
#
_cell.length_a   1.000
_cell.length_b   1.000
_cell.length_c   1.000
_cell.angle_alpha   90.00
_cell.angle_beta   90.00
_cell.angle_gamma   90.00
#
_symmetry.space_group_name_H-M   'P 1'
#
loop_
_entity.id
_entity.type
_entity.pdbx_description
1 polymer ?
#
loop_
_entity_poly.entity_id
_entity_poly.type
_entity_poly.pdbx_seq_one_letter_code
_entity_poly.pdbx_strand_id
1 'polypeptide(L)'
;MPDMKQIHDFTVKWCDKFRDQNINYIELVDHWMADDCVALGFEMDCGHAFSERYGQAANNHEALDSIIDDVTDIPLLGSAIYSQWRYFNHWAYDAAEILAPQNRAWFILALGRLVLLSGENLFIF
;
A
#
# COMPACT_ATOMS: atom_id res chain seq x y z
N MET A 1 -16.83 2.12 8.98
CA MET A 1 -15.60 1.33 8.79
C MET A 1 -15.86 0.38 7.64
N PRO A 2 -14.92 0.26 6.67
CA PRO A 2 -15.07 -0.69 5.58
C PRO A 2 -15.17 -2.11 6.12
N ASP A 3 -15.83 -2.97 5.38
CA ASP A 3 -15.86 -4.39 5.70
C ASP A 3 -14.47 -5.01 5.46
N MET A 4 -14.01 -5.90 6.35
CA MET A 4 -12.68 -6.53 6.23
C MET A 4 -12.52 -7.28 4.92
N LYS A 5 -13.60 -7.82 4.36
CA LYS A 5 -13.58 -8.44 3.03
C LYS A 5 -13.26 -7.42 1.94
N GLN A 6 -13.78 -6.20 2.02
CA GLN A 6 -13.48 -5.15 1.03
C GLN A 6 -12.01 -4.74 1.08
N ILE A 7 -11.45 -4.60 2.30
CA ILE A 7 -10.02 -4.34 2.50
C ILE A 7 -9.20 -5.50 1.92
N HIS A 8 -9.59 -6.75 2.19
CA HIS A 8 -8.92 -7.92 1.65
C HIS A 8 -8.93 -7.96 0.12
N ASP A 9 -10.11 -7.80 -0.49
CA ASP A 9 -10.30 -7.82 -1.94
C ASP A 9 -9.47 -6.72 -2.62
N PHE A 10 -9.48 -5.51 -2.07
CA PHE A 10 -8.62 -4.41 -2.52
C PHE A 10 -7.14 -4.80 -2.46
N THR A 11 -6.70 -5.30 -1.30
CA THR A 11 -5.29 -5.55 -1.07
C THR A 11 -4.77 -6.67 -1.96
N VAL A 12 -5.53 -7.75 -2.13
CA VAL A 12 -5.19 -8.84 -3.06
C VAL A 12 -5.09 -8.31 -4.49
N LYS A 13 -6.09 -7.55 -4.96
CA LYS A 13 -6.10 -6.97 -6.32
C LYS A 13 -4.82 -6.17 -6.60
N TRP A 14 -4.45 -5.27 -5.69
CA TRP A 14 -3.28 -4.42 -5.90
C TRP A 14 -1.98 -5.16 -5.68
N CYS A 15 -1.91 -6.07 -4.71
CA CYS A 15 -0.72 -6.89 -4.50
C CYS A 15 -0.39 -7.72 -5.74
N ASP A 16 -1.40 -8.34 -6.37
CA ASP A 16 -1.23 -9.12 -7.59
C ASP A 16 -0.77 -8.25 -8.77
N LYS A 17 -1.36 -7.07 -8.95
CA LYS A 17 -0.89 -6.07 -9.94
C LYS A 17 0.58 -5.70 -9.71
N PHE A 18 0.97 -5.41 -8.47
CA PHE A 18 2.36 -5.09 -8.15
C PHE A 18 3.31 -6.28 -8.29
N ARG A 19 2.84 -7.53 -8.20
CA ARG A 19 3.68 -8.73 -8.43
C ARG A 19 3.85 -9.09 -9.90
N ASP A 20 2.91 -8.73 -10.77
CA ASP A 20 2.98 -9.01 -12.22
C ASP A 20 4.15 -8.30 -12.90
N GLN A 21 5.22 -9.03 -13.19
CA GLN A 21 6.45 -8.49 -13.77
C GLN A 21 6.25 -7.83 -15.14
N ASN A 22 5.16 -8.13 -15.84
CA ASN A 22 4.88 -7.60 -17.18
C ASN A 22 3.90 -6.41 -17.16
N ILE A 23 3.44 -5.99 -15.98
CA ILE A 23 2.48 -4.89 -15.87
C ILE A 23 3.06 -3.58 -16.42
N ASN A 24 2.23 -2.83 -17.13
CA ASN A 24 2.55 -1.47 -17.51
C ASN A 24 2.36 -0.55 -16.31
N TYR A 25 3.30 0.35 -16.02
CA TYR A 25 3.21 1.26 -14.88
C TYR A 25 1.94 2.12 -14.88
N ILE A 26 1.34 2.41 -16.05
CA ILE A 26 0.08 3.15 -16.18
C ILE A 26 -1.04 2.44 -15.39
N GLU A 27 -1.09 1.10 -15.42
CA GLU A 27 -2.07 0.29 -14.67
C GLU A 27 -1.92 0.38 -13.15
N LEU A 28 -0.77 0.89 -12.68
CA LEU A 28 -0.46 1.10 -11.27
C LEU A 28 -0.68 2.55 -10.85
N VAL A 29 -0.42 3.52 -11.71
CA VAL A 29 -0.49 4.95 -11.38
C VAL A 29 -1.81 5.62 -11.79
N ASP A 30 -2.73 4.91 -12.44
CA ASP A 30 -4.05 5.43 -12.77
C ASP A 30 -4.93 5.65 -11.50
N HIS A 31 -5.95 6.50 -11.62
CA HIS A 31 -6.80 6.97 -10.52
C HIS A 31 -7.50 5.86 -9.71
N TRP A 32 -7.65 4.65 -10.27
CA TRP A 32 -8.34 3.53 -9.61
C TRP A 32 -7.82 3.22 -8.20
N MET A 33 -6.51 3.37 -7.97
CA MET A 33 -5.93 3.15 -6.64
C MET A 33 -6.47 4.16 -5.64
N ALA A 34 -6.52 5.44 -6.02
CA ALA A 34 -7.06 6.50 -5.19
C ALA A 34 -8.54 6.27 -4.89
N ASP A 35 -9.33 5.91 -5.91
CA ASP A 35 -10.77 5.67 -5.76
C ASP A 35 -11.04 4.53 -4.78
N ASP A 36 -10.29 3.42 -4.90
CA ASP A 36 -10.42 2.32 -3.97
C ASP A 36 -9.99 2.71 -2.55
N CYS A 37 -8.86 3.42 -2.39
CA CYS A 37 -8.40 3.90 -1.09
C CYS A 37 -9.43 4.82 -0.42
N VAL A 38 -10.04 5.75 -1.17
CA VAL A 38 -11.09 6.65 -0.69
C VAL A 38 -12.34 5.87 -0.30
N ALA A 39 -12.74 4.86 -1.10
CA ALA A 39 -13.88 4.00 -0.77
C ALA A 39 -13.68 3.19 0.52
N LEU A 40 -12.43 2.83 0.82
CA LEU A 40 -12.03 2.18 2.07
C LEU A 40 -11.74 3.17 3.21
N GLY A 41 -11.92 4.48 2.98
CA GLY A 41 -11.68 5.49 4.01
C GLY A 41 -10.22 5.60 4.46
N PHE A 42 -9.26 5.16 3.63
CA PHE A 42 -7.85 5.45 3.85
C PHE A 42 -7.58 6.93 3.57
N GLU A 43 -6.73 7.51 4.38
CA GLU A 43 -6.45 8.95 4.35
C GLU A 43 -5.16 9.21 3.58
N MET A 44 -5.21 10.17 2.66
CA MET A 44 -4.02 10.71 2.01
C MET A 44 -3.40 11.78 2.92
N ASP A 45 -2.75 11.35 3.98
CA ASP A 45 -2.13 12.20 5.01
C ASP A 45 -0.69 12.62 4.65
N CYS A 46 -0.30 12.46 3.39
CA CYS A 46 1.08 12.63 2.90
C CYS A 46 2.10 11.72 3.62
N GLY A 47 1.64 10.61 4.22
CA GLY A 47 2.47 9.66 4.95
C GLY A 47 2.87 10.15 6.34
N HIS A 48 2.24 11.21 6.85
CA HIS A 48 2.63 11.86 8.10
C HIS A 48 2.51 10.92 9.30
N ALA A 49 1.35 10.28 9.49
CA ALA A 49 1.11 9.42 10.65
C ALA A 49 1.99 8.17 10.62
N PHE A 50 2.18 7.57 9.43
CA PHE A 50 3.04 6.40 9.30
C PHE A 50 4.52 6.75 9.53
N SER A 51 4.98 7.88 8.98
CA SER A 51 6.35 8.37 9.19
C SER A 51 6.60 8.79 10.64
N GLU A 52 5.62 9.34 11.34
CA GLU A 52 5.76 9.69 12.76
C GLU A 52 5.99 8.44 13.62
N ARG A 53 5.29 7.34 13.28
CA ARG A 53 5.37 6.09 14.03
C ARG A 53 6.56 5.21 13.65
N TYR A 54 6.87 5.10 12.37
CA TYR A 54 7.84 4.14 11.82
C TYR A 54 8.99 4.80 11.04
N GLY A 55 9.05 6.12 11.00
CA GLY A 55 10.17 6.86 10.40
C GLY A 55 10.35 6.56 8.91
N GLN A 56 11.57 6.18 8.54
CA GLN A 56 11.96 5.91 7.15
C GLN A 56 11.21 4.74 6.51
N ALA A 57 10.56 3.88 7.30
CA ALA A 57 9.71 2.81 6.77
C ALA A 57 8.56 3.33 5.89
N ALA A 58 8.20 4.61 5.98
CA ALA A 58 7.18 5.23 5.13
C ALA A 58 7.51 5.20 3.63
N ASN A 59 8.80 5.13 3.26
CA ASN A 59 9.22 5.13 1.85
C ASN A 59 10.47 4.30 1.55
N ASN A 60 11.11 3.70 2.56
CA ASN A 60 12.27 2.84 2.40
C ASN A 60 11.88 1.38 2.61
N HIS A 61 12.07 0.55 1.58
CA HIS A 61 11.68 -0.86 1.60
C HIS A 61 12.45 -1.69 2.63
N GLU A 62 13.74 -1.44 2.85
CA GLU A 62 14.55 -2.18 3.82
C GLU A 62 14.11 -1.84 5.26
N ALA A 63 13.85 -0.55 5.50
CA ALA A 63 13.32 -0.11 6.78
C ALA A 63 11.93 -0.70 7.04
N LEU A 64 11.06 -0.72 6.03
CA LEU A 64 9.74 -1.34 6.13
C LEU A 64 9.84 -2.84 6.40
N ASP A 65 10.66 -3.58 5.64
CA ASP A 65 10.87 -5.03 5.80
C ASP A 65 11.28 -5.38 7.23
N SER A 66 12.15 -4.57 7.84
CA SER A 66 12.62 -4.81 9.21
C SER A 66 11.54 -4.67 10.30
N ILE A 67 10.43 -4.00 10.02
CA ILE A 67 9.34 -3.72 10.98
C ILE A 67 7.98 -4.26 10.53
N ILE A 68 7.88 -4.90 9.36
CA ILE A 68 6.60 -5.20 8.71
C ILE A 68 5.71 -6.11 9.58
N ASP A 69 6.32 -7.02 10.34
CA ASP A 69 5.62 -7.94 11.24
C ASP A 69 5.03 -7.24 12.47
N ASP A 70 5.57 -6.07 12.85
CA ASP A 70 5.07 -5.25 13.96
C ASP A 70 3.95 -4.29 13.51
N VAL A 71 3.78 -4.10 12.21
CA VAL A 71 2.69 -3.26 11.67
C VAL A 71 1.39 -4.05 11.72
N THR A 72 0.49 -3.68 12.62
CA THR A 72 -0.82 -4.34 12.81
C THR A 72 -2.00 -3.40 12.56
N ASP A 73 -1.73 -2.10 12.46
CA ASP A 73 -2.73 -1.04 12.28
C ASP A 73 -3.12 -0.93 10.80
N ILE A 74 -4.23 -1.58 10.44
CA ILE A 74 -4.75 -1.66 9.06
C ILE A 74 -5.04 -0.26 8.47
N PRO A 75 -5.82 0.63 9.13
CA PRO A 75 -6.05 1.98 8.62
C PRO A 75 -4.75 2.75 8.38
N LEU A 76 -3.81 2.68 9.32
CA LEU A 76 -2.54 3.40 9.22
C LEU A 76 -1.69 2.91 8.04
N LEU A 77 -1.59 1.59 7.84
CA LEU A 77 -0.84 1.01 6.72
C LEU A 77 -1.54 1.27 5.38
N GLY A 78 -2.87 1.22 5.32
CA GLY A 78 -3.65 1.59 4.14
C GLY A 78 -3.46 3.05 3.72
N SER A 79 -3.48 3.98 4.67
CA SER A 79 -3.17 5.39 4.45
C SER A 79 -1.73 5.61 3.97
N ALA A 80 -0.75 4.87 4.52
CA ALA A 80 0.63 4.93 4.08
C ALA A 80 0.78 4.50 2.61
N ILE A 81 0.13 3.40 2.22
CA ILE A 81 0.11 2.91 0.83
C ILE A 81 -0.50 3.96 -0.09
N TYR A 82 -1.62 4.58 0.32
CA TYR A 82 -2.27 5.60 -0.49
C TYR A 82 -1.35 6.83 -0.69
N SER A 83 -0.75 7.31 0.39
CA SER A 83 0.19 8.44 0.37
C SER A 83 1.42 8.16 -0.49
N GLN A 84 2.04 6.98 -0.36
CA GLN A 84 3.19 6.59 -1.15
C GLN A 84 2.84 6.42 -2.63
N TRP A 85 1.67 5.86 -2.95
CA TRP A 85 1.17 5.80 -4.32
C TRP A 85 0.97 7.20 -4.92
N ARG A 86 0.39 8.13 -4.13
CA ARG A 86 0.12 9.50 -4.58
C ARG A 86 1.40 10.22 -4.97
N TYR A 87 2.50 9.96 -4.27
CA TYR A 87 3.80 10.48 -4.65
C TYR A 87 4.16 10.12 -6.09
N PHE A 88 4.04 8.86 -6.50
CA PHE A 88 4.35 8.45 -7.87
C PHE A 88 3.33 8.93 -8.90
N ASN A 89 2.06 9.02 -8.52
CA ASN A 89 1.01 9.54 -9.41
C ASN A 89 1.15 11.05 -9.68
N HIS A 90 1.63 11.84 -8.72
CA HIS A 90 1.50 13.31 -8.78
C HIS A 90 2.79 14.11 -8.59
N TRP A 91 3.80 13.57 -7.91
CA TRP A 91 5.01 14.32 -7.53
C TRP A 91 6.31 13.76 -8.09
N ALA A 92 6.38 12.45 -8.35
CA ALA A 92 7.54 11.86 -8.98
C ALA A 92 7.77 12.50 -10.36
N TYR A 93 9.04 12.69 -10.70
CA TYR A 93 9.41 13.20 -12.01
C TYR A 93 9.04 12.21 -13.12
N ASP A 94 9.21 10.92 -12.84
CA ASP A 94 8.77 9.83 -13.70
C ASP A 94 7.92 8.85 -12.88
N ALA A 95 6.63 8.76 -13.23
CA ALA A 95 5.70 7.83 -12.60
C ALA A 95 6.09 6.36 -12.78
N ALA A 96 6.89 6.03 -13.82
CA ALA A 96 7.41 4.68 -14.02
C ALA A 96 8.40 4.25 -12.92
N GLU A 97 8.94 5.18 -12.12
CA GLU A 97 9.76 4.86 -10.95
C GLU A 97 9.01 4.03 -9.90
N ILE A 98 7.67 3.99 -9.93
CA ILE A 98 6.88 3.08 -9.09
C ILE A 98 7.24 1.61 -9.32
N LEU A 99 7.74 1.26 -10.52
CA LEU A 99 8.20 -0.08 -10.88
C LEU A 99 9.69 -0.31 -10.54
N ALA A 100 10.43 0.72 -10.13
CA ALA A 100 11.82 0.55 -9.72
C ALA A 100 11.89 -0.49 -8.59
N PRO A 101 12.90 -1.39 -8.58
CA PRO A 101 12.89 -2.57 -7.70
C PRO A 101 12.59 -2.27 -6.23
N GLN A 102 13.16 -1.19 -5.68
CA GLN A 102 12.97 -0.80 -4.28
C GLN A 102 11.56 -0.26 -4.00
N ASN A 103 11.04 0.58 -4.89
CA ASN A 103 9.69 1.14 -4.75
C ASN A 103 8.63 0.04 -4.89
N ARG A 104 8.81 -0.82 -5.89
CA ARG A 104 7.96 -1.97 -6.13
C ARG A 104 7.97 -2.94 -4.95
N ALA A 105 9.14 -3.23 -4.39
CA ALA A 105 9.28 -4.07 -3.20
C ALA A 105 8.54 -3.48 -2.00
N TRP A 106 8.64 -2.16 -1.78
CA TRP A 106 7.92 -1.48 -0.71
C TRP A 106 6.40 -1.70 -0.80
N PHE A 107 5.81 -1.51 -1.99
CA PHE A 107 4.37 -1.75 -2.19
C PHE A 107 3.98 -3.21 -1.98
N ILE A 108 4.79 -4.15 -2.49
CA ILE A 108 4.51 -5.59 -2.32
C ILE A 108 4.55 -5.97 -0.84
N LEU A 109 5.48 -5.44 -0.06
CA LEU A 109 5.57 -5.69 1.39
C LEU A 109 4.35 -5.12 2.13
N ALA A 110 4.05 -3.83 1.90
CA ALA A 110 2.94 -3.16 2.57
C ALA A 110 1.58 -3.82 2.23
N LEU A 111 1.32 -4.09 0.94
CA LEU A 111 0.11 -4.79 0.50
C LEU A 111 0.11 -6.24 1.00
N GLY A 112 1.23 -6.96 0.92
CA GLY A 112 1.33 -8.33 1.42
C GLY A 112 0.98 -8.43 2.91
N ARG A 113 1.42 -7.46 3.71
CA ARG A 113 1.05 -7.39 5.13
C ARG A 113 -0.44 -7.13 5.34
N LEU A 114 -1.03 -6.21 4.58
CA LEU A 114 -2.48 -5.98 4.65
C LEU A 114 -3.29 -7.21 4.22
N VAL A 115 -2.81 -8.03 3.27
CA VAL A 115 -3.49 -9.28 2.87
C VAL A 115 -3.56 -10.24 4.07
N LEU A 116 -2.46 -10.38 4.82
CA LEU A 116 -2.43 -11.22 6.03
C LEU A 116 -3.41 -10.70 7.09
N LEU A 117 -3.30 -9.41 7.44
CA LEU A 117 -4.13 -8.80 8.50
C LEU A 117 -5.62 -8.82 8.16
N SER A 118 -5.99 -8.56 6.90
CA SER A 118 -7.39 -8.59 6.46
C SER A 118 -7.93 -10.02 6.26
N GLY A 119 -7.05 -10.98 5.93
CA GLY A 119 -7.39 -12.38 5.74
C GLY A 119 -7.59 -13.14 7.04
N GLU A 120 -6.73 -12.95 8.05
CA GLU A 120 -6.86 -13.61 9.36
C GLU A 120 -8.21 -13.31 10.03
N ASN A 121 -8.70 -12.08 9.86
CA ASN A 121 -10.00 -11.66 10.40
C ASN A 121 -11.21 -12.29 9.67
N LEU A 122 -11.02 -12.89 8.49
CA LEU A 122 -12.09 -13.58 7.74
C LEU A 122 -12.29 -15.04 8.19
N PHE A 123 -11.33 -15.63 8.93
CA PHE A 123 -11.39 -17.02 9.39
C PHE A 123 -11.81 -17.16 10.86
N ILE A 124 -12.06 -16.05 11.56
CA ILE A 124 -12.59 -16.04 12.93
C ILE A 124 -14.11 -15.91 12.86
N PHE A 125 -14.80 -16.98 12.47
CA PHE A 125 -16.26 -17.12 12.59
C PHE A 125 -16.63 -18.50 13.12
#